data_AF-A0A2W2CML6-F1
#
_entry.id   AF-A0A2W2CML6-F1
#
_cell.length_a   1.000
_cell.length_b   1.000
_cell.length_c   1.000
_cell.angle_alpha   90.00
_cell.angle_beta   90.00
_cell.angle_gamma   90.00
#
_symmetry.space_group_name_H-M   'P 1'
#
loop_
_entity.id
_entity.type
_entity.pdbx_description
1 polymer ?
#
loop_
_entity_poly.entity_id
_entity_poly.type
_entity_poly.pdbx_seq_one_letter_code
_entity_poly.pdbx_strand_id
1 'polypeptide(L)'
;MSAAVRLRAVVPSSPGAHVKRLLRTFGVTSALAVSLLAAPASAQAAPDRAAEVAAAAEPSAAVMAEIAAGNATMIDEATLAASGCGSSCDGRNPQTYKIYYNGSAYYTCAEDAVVPKSGTYTYKTSSPIGSVELRYSPRCRTAWARTTASYVSFKVDSRYLNGNHRRTESGYTESGGYTLMVNDADLEARACYAASGPISGWDCTRWW
;
A
#
# COMPACT_ATOMS: atom_id res chain seq x y z
N MET A 1 -7.73 -31.84 54.84
CA MET A 1 -6.35 -31.94 54.34
C MET A 1 -6.01 -30.63 53.64
N SER A 2 -4.96 -29.97 54.11
CA SER A 2 -4.65 -28.55 53.88
C SER A 2 -4.12 -28.22 52.48
N ALA A 3 -4.29 -26.94 52.16
CA ALA A 3 -4.03 -26.23 50.91
C ALA A 3 -2.55 -26.09 50.50
N ALA A 4 -2.33 -25.76 49.23
CA ALA A 4 -1.18 -24.97 48.79
C ALA A 4 -1.53 -24.14 47.52
N VAL A 5 -1.98 -22.90 47.72
CA VAL A 5 -2.05 -21.86 46.70
C VAL A 5 -0.66 -21.25 46.56
N ARG A 6 -0.03 -21.33 45.39
CA ARG A 6 1.23 -20.62 45.10
C ARG A 6 0.93 -19.29 44.41
N LEU A 7 0.98 -18.20 45.18
CA LEU A 7 1.19 -16.85 44.64
C LEU A 7 2.59 -16.78 44.03
N ARG A 8 2.69 -16.33 42.77
CA ARG A 8 3.96 -15.83 42.20
C ARG A 8 3.88 -14.31 42.11
N ALA A 9 4.95 -13.70 42.62
CA ALA A 9 5.11 -12.28 42.81
C ALA A 9 5.24 -11.51 41.48
N VAL A 10 4.64 -10.32 41.49
CA VAL A 10 4.83 -9.24 40.53
C VAL A 10 6.19 -8.61 40.77
N VAL A 11 7.01 -8.47 39.74
CA VAL A 11 8.25 -7.67 39.76
C VAL A 11 7.98 -6.38 38.99
N PRO A 12 8.01 -5.20 39.63
CA PRO A 12 8.00 -3.93 38.92
C PRO A 12 9.41 -3.32 38.80
N SER A 13 9.52 -2.47 37.78
CA SER A 13 10.43 -1.33 37.62
C SER A 13 11.83 -1.57 37.05
N SER A 14 12.07 -0.92 35.90
CA SER A 14 13.25 -0.08 35.71
C SER A 14 12.94 1.03 34.70
N PRO A 15 12.98 2.32 35.08
CA PRO A 15 12.91 3.45 34.17
C PRO A 15 14.32 3.86 33.72
N GLY A 16 14.66 3.53 32.47
CA GLY A 16 15.97 3.81 31.88
C GLY A 16 15.97 5.05 30.99
N ALA A 17 16.43 6.16 31.57
CA ALA A 17 17.24 7.23 30.98
C ALA A 17 16.85 7.88 29.63
N HIS A 18 16.47 9.16 29.75
CA HIS A 18 16.55 10.19 28.73
C HIS A 18 17.90 10.22 27.99
N VAL A 19 17.86 10.19 26.65
CA VAL A 19 18.93 10.71 25.80
C VAL A 19 18.45 12.00 25.13
N LYS A 20 18.72 13.12 25.80
CA LYS A 20 18.79 14.45 25.17
C LYS A 20 20.20 14.61 24.63
N ARG A 21 20.37 14.79 23.32
CA ARG A 21 21.54 15.38 22.63
C ARG A 21 21.23 15.33 21.13
N LEU A 22 21.48 16.33 20.29
CA LEU A 22 22.05 17.66 20.42
C LEU A 22 21.75 18.29 19.05
N LEU A 23 21.08 19.44 18.99
CA LEU A 23 21.05 20.26 17.77
C LEU A 23 22.50 20.59 17.37
N ARG A 24 22.85 20.34 16.11
CA ARG A 24 24.02 20.94 15.46
C ARG A 24 23.55 21.70 14.23
N THR A 25 23.19 22.95 14.48
CA THR A 25 23.23 24.04 13.51
C THR A 25 24.69 24.33 13.16
N PHE A 26 25.06 24.12 11.90
CA PHE A 26 26.19 24.80 11.27
C PHE A 26 25.62 25.64 10.14
N GLY A 27 25.59 26.95 10.34
CA GLY A 27 25.56 27.90 9.24
C GLY A 27 26.98 28.13 8.73
N VAL A 28 27.15 28.25 7.42
CA VAL A 28 28.18 29.09 6.81
C VAL A 28 27.60 29.68 5.53
N THR A 29 27.41 30.99 5.57
CA THR A 29 27.25 31.91 4.45
C THR A 29 28.52 31.91 3.58
N SER A 30 28.38 31.88 2.26
CA SER A 30 29.35 32.49 1.34
C SER A 30 28.67 32.86 0.03
N ALA A 31 28.39 34.15 -0.11
CA ALA A 31 28.12 34.80 -1.37
C ALA A 31 29.45 35.00 -2.11
N LEU A 32 29.50 34.61 -3.39
CA LEU A 32 30.50 35.10 -4.33
C LEU A 32 29.79 35.34 -5.66
N ALA A 33 29.43 36.60 -5.85
CA ALA A 33 29.06 37.16 -7.13
C ALA A 33 30.30 37.18 -8.03
N VAL A 34 30.19 36.55 -9.20
CA VAL A 34 31.08 36.83 -10.33
C VAL A 34 30.17 37.22 -11.49
N SER A 35 30.07 38.53 -11.70
CA SER A 35 29.54 39.12 -12.93
C SER A 35 30.61 39.01 -14.02
N LEU A 36 30.33 38.24 -15.07
CA LEU A 36 31.06 38.29 -16.33
C LEU A 36 30.07 38.65 -17.44
N LEU A 37 30.20 39.91 -17.87
CA LEU A 37 29.59 40.47 -19.07
C LEU A 37 30.08 39.69 -20.30
N ALA A 38 29.15 39.06 -21.02
CA ALA A 38 29.36 38.59 -22.38
C ALA A 38 28.32 39.24 -23.30
N ALA A 39 28.79 39.61 -24.49
CA ALA A 39 28.19 40.46 -25.52
C ALA A 39 26.77 40.07 -25.98
N PRO A 40 26.02 41.00 -26.62
CA PRO A 40 24.76 40.67 -27.28
C PRO A 40 25.07 39.87 -28.56
N ALA A 41 25.03 38.55 -28.47
CA ALA A 41 24.84 37.72 -29.65
C ALA A 41 23.35 37.79 -30.01
N SER A 42 23.06 38.16 -31.25
CA SER A 42 21.73 38.17 -31.85
C SER A 42 21.10 36.79 -31.71
N ALA A 43 20.33 36.57 -30.64
CA ALA A 43 19.59 35.34 -30.43
C ALA A 43 18.46 35.31 -31.47
N GLN A 44 18.67 34.55 -32.55
CA GLN A 44 17.55 33.99 -33.30
C GLN A 44 16.67 33.24 -32.30
N ALA A 45 15.42 33.67 -32.20
CA ALA A 45 14.37 33.00 -31.45
C ALA A 45 14.32 31.54 -31.91
N ALA A 46 14.90 30.66 -31.09
CA ALA A 46 14.64 29.23 -31.18
C ALA A 46 13.15 29.05 -30.85
N PRO A 47 12.34 28.47 -31.74
CA PRO A 47 10.97 28.15 -31.43
C PRO A 47 10.97 27.13 -30.28
N ASP A 48 10.28 27.48 -29.20
CA ASP A 48 9.50 26.55 -28.39
C ASP A 48 10.16 25.20 -28.06
N ARG A 49 11.20 25.22 -27.22
CA ARG A 49 11.61 24.03 -26.43
C ARG A 49 11.34 24.19 -24.94
N ALA A 50 10.39 25.04 -24.59
CA ALA A 50 9.91 25.24 -23.22
C ALA A 50 8.43 24.81 -23.01
N ALA A 51 7.82 24.16 -24.00
CA ALA A 51 6.43 23.67 -23.95
C ALA A 51 6.32 22.16 -24.23
N GLU A 52 7.34 21.37 -23.91
CA GLU A 52 7.19 19.92 -23.75
C GLU A 52 6.94 19.58 -22.27
N VAL A 53 6.06 20.34 -21.63
CA VAL A 53 5.19 19.72 -20.64
C VAL A 53 4.24 18.90 -21.50
N ALA A 54 4.51 17.61 -21.63
CA ALA A 54 3.67 16.67 -22.37
C ALA A 54 2.21 16.98 -22.02
N ALA A 55 1.47 17.56 -22.98
CA ALA A 55 0.04 17.73 -22.82
C ALA A 55 -0.50 16.33 -22.57
N ALA A 56 -0.98 16.07 -21.36
CA ALA A 56 -1.58 14.80 -21.00
C ALA A 56 -2.60 14.49 -22.08
N ALA A 57 -2.44 13.37 -22.79
CA ALA A 57 -3.37 13.02 -23.85
C ALA A 57 -4.78 12.97 -23.24
N GLU A 58 -5.72 13.68 -23.84
CA GLU A 58 -7.11 13.69 -23.37
C GLU A 58 -7.63 12.23 -23.33
N PRO A 59 -8.28 11.80 -22.23
CA PRO A 59 -8.81 10.45 -22.12
C PRO A 59 -9.86 10.20 -23.21
N SER A 60 -9.77 9.05 -23.88
CA SER A 60 -10.72 8.70 -24.93
C SER A 60 -12.13 8.48 -24.37
N ALA A 61 -13.15 8.58 -25.23
CA ALA A 61 -14.55 8.31 -24.84
C ALA A 61 -14.73 6.92 -24.19
N ALA A 62 -13.93 5.93 -24.60
CA ALA A 62 -13.93 4.60 -24.01
C ALA A 62 -13.39 4.60 -22.56
N VAL A 63 -12.33 5.36 -22.28
CA VAL A 63 -11.82 5.54 -20.91
C VAL A 63 -12.88 6.20 -20.03
N MET A 64 -13.51 7.26 -20.53
CA MET A 64 -14.56 7.96 -19.79
C MET A 64 -15.76 7.07 -19.49
N ALA A 65 -16.14 6.17 -20.41
CA ALA A 65 -17.20 5.19 -20.20
C ALA A 65 -16.87 4.17 -19.10
N GLU A 66 -15.62 3.68 -19.04
CA GLU A 66 -15.16 2.76 -17.98
C GLU A 66 -15.15 3.43 -16.59
N ILE A 67 -14.72 4.69 -16.52
CA ILE A 67 -14.76 5.48 -15.28
C ILE A 67 -16.21 5.70 -14.85
N ALA A 68 -17.09 6.08 -15.77
CA ALA A 68 -18.52 6.26 -15.48
C ALA A 68 -19.21 4.96 -15.03
N ALA A 69 -18.78 3.81 -15.56
CA ALA A 69 -19.24 2.49 -15.12
C ALA A 69 -18.69 2.07 -13.74
N GLY A 70 -17.72 2.82 -13.19
CA GLY A 70 -17.08 2.52 -11.91
C GLY A 70 -16.04 1.39 -11.99
N ASN A 71 -15.59 1.03 -13.19
CA ASN A 71 -14.57 0.00 -13.44
C ASN A 71 -13.15 0.57 -13.46
N ALA A 72 -13.02 1.90 -13.43
CA ALA A 72 -11.74 2.57 -13.51
C ALA A 72 -11.73 3.88 -12.72
N THR A 73 -10.53 4.43 -12.55
CA THR A 73 -10.29 5.79 -12.08
C THR A 73 -9.18 6.44 -12.91
N MET A 74 -9.16 7.77 -12.92
CA MET A 74 -8.09 8.58 -13.48
C MET A 74 -7.31 9.19 -12.33
N ILE A 75 -6.02 8.87 -12.20
CA ILE A 75 -5.12 9.42 -11.19
C ILE A 75 -3.83 9.77 -11.91
N ASP A 76 -3.44 11.03 -11.88
CA ASP A 76 -2.19 11.45 -12.53
C ASP A 76 -0.99 10.69 -11.93
N GLU A 77 0.04 10.50 -12.75
CA GLU A 77 1.18 9.66 -12.38
C GLU A 77 1.91 10.16 -11.12
N ALA A 78 1.97 11.49 -10.90
CA ALA A 78 2.61 12.06 -9.72
C ALA A 78 1.81 11.78 -8.45
N THR A 79 0.48 11.94 -8.48
CA THR A 79 -0.40 11.59 -7.36
C THR A 79 -0.38 10.10 -7.05
N LEU A 80 -0.40 9.25 -8.08
CA LEU A 80 -0.31 7.80 -7.93
C LEU A 80 1.03 7.40 -7.27
N ALA A 81 2.14 8.00 -7.71
CA ALA A 81 3.45 7.76 -7.11
C ALA A 81 3.57 8.27 -5.66
N ALA A 82 2.94 9.40 -5.35
CA ALA A 82 3.03 10.02 -4.01
C ALA A 82 2.10 9.36 -2.98
N SER A 83 0.88 8.99 -3.38
CA SER A 83 -0.19 8.61 -2.45
C SER A 83 -0.83 7.24 -2.73
N GLY A 84 -0.50 6.62 -3.86
CA GLY A 84 -1.23 5.44 -4.34
C GLY A 84 -2.61 5.81 -4.88
N CYS A 85 -3.49 4.81 -5.04
CA CYS A 85 -4.87 5.07 -5.49
C CYS A 85 -5.85 5.36 -4.35
N GLY A 86 -5.43 5.15 -3.10
CA GLY A 86 -6.22 5.48 -1.92
C GLY A 86 -7.58 4.77 -1.91
N SER A 87 -8.60 5.50 -1.46
CA SER A 87 -9.98 4.99 -1.34
C SER A 87 -10.64 4.63 -2.67
N SER A 88 -10.13 5.11 -3.81
CA SER A 88 -10.70 4.76 -5.13
C SER A 88 -10.56 3.26 -5.45
N CYS A 89 -9.52 2.61 -4.90
CA CYS A 89 -9.27 1.18 -5.03
C CYS A 89 -9.96 0.32 -3.97
N ASP A 90 -10.52 0.91 -2.91
CA ASP A 90 -11.21 0.11 -1.88
C ASP A 90 -12.37 -0.67 -2.48
N GLY A 91 -12.43 -1.98 -2.20
CA GLY A 91 -13.47 -2.86 -2.71
C GLY A 91 -13.40 -3.08 -4.22
N ARG A 92 -12.28 -2.77 -4.89
CA ARG A 92 -12.09 -3.02 -6.31
C ARG A 92 -11.30 -4.31 -6.55
N ASN A 93 -11.54 -4.94 -7.69
CA ASN A 93 -10.83 -6.16 -8.07
C ASN A 93 -9.39 -5.81 -8.50
N PRO A 94 -8.35 -6.37 -7.85
CA PRO A 94 -6.95 -6.04 -8.17
C PRO A 94 -6.53 -6.41 -9.60
N GLN A 95 -7.22 -7.37 -10.22
CA GLN A 95 -6.89 -7.90 -11.56
C GLN A 95 -7.55 -7.10 -12.70
N THR A 96 -8.64 -6.39 -12.44
CA THR A 96 -9.47 -5.79 -13.51
C THR A 96 -9.72 -4.30 -13.34
N TYR A 97 -9.58 -3.75 -12.13
CA TYR A 97 -9.80 -2.33 -11.89
C TYR A 97 -8.65 -1.51 -12.48
N LYS A 98 -8.99 -0.63 -13.43
CA LYS A 98 -7.99 0.13 -14.19
C LYS A 98 -7.72 1.48 -13.54
N ILE A 99 -6.45 1.80 -13.35
CA ILE A 99 -5.98 3.11 -12.95
C ILE A 99 -5.33 3.75 -14.17
N TYR A 100 -6.05 4.65 -14.83
CA TYR A 100 -5.51 5.43 -15.92
C TYR A 100 -4.64 6.56 -15.36
N TYR A 101 -3.46 6.77 -15.93
CA TYR A 101 -2.51 7.77 -15.44
C TYR A 101 -1.90 8.67 -16.53
N ASN A 102 -2.13 8.34 -17.81
CA ASN A 102 -1.76 9.20 -18.94
C ASN A 102 -2.65 8.87 -20.15
N GLY A 103 -3.73 9.64 -20.33
CA GLY A 103 -4.72 9.42 -21.39
C GLY A 103 -5.33 8.02 -21.37
N SER A 104 -4.89 7.16 -22.29
CA SER A 104 -5.39 5.77 -22.40
C SER A 104 -4.47 4.72 -21.75
N ALA A 105 -3.29 5.11 -21.27
CA ALA A 105 -2.41 4.22 -20.52
C ALA A 105 -3.01 3.94 -19.15
N TYR A 106 -3.09 2.65 -18.80
CA TYR A 106 -3.61 2.20 -17.52
C TYR A 106 -2.69 1.18 -16.88
N TYR A 107 -2.97 0.95 -15.60
CA TYR A 107 -2.28 0.02 -14.75
C TYR A 107 -3.30 -0.69 -13.84
N THR A 108 -3.10 -1.97 -13.55
CA THR A 108 -3.86 -2.69 -12.51
C THR A 108 -2.95 -3.04 -11.35
N CYS A 109 -3.45 -2.93 -10.11
CA CYS A 109 -2.62 -3.15 -8.92
C CYS A 109 -2.05 -4.57 -8.82
N ALA A 110 -2.62 -5.55 -9.53
CA ALA A 110 -2.06 -6.89 -9.61
C ALA A 110 -0.70 -6.97 -10.32
N GLU A 111 -0.38 -6.03 -11.22
CA GLU A 111 0.79 -6.10 -12.11
C GLU A 111 2.14 -5.98 -11.39
N ASP A 112 2.23 -5.25 -10.26
CA ASP A 112 3.45 -5.09 -9.44
C ASP A 112 3.30 -5.77 -8.08
N ALA A 113 2.26 -6.56 -7.91
CA ALA A 113 1.91 -7.13 -6.64
C ALA A 113 3.02 -8.05 -6.10
N VAL A 114 3.45 -7.78 -4.88
CA VAL A 114 4.42 -8.60 -4.13
C VAL A 114 3.75 -9.25 -2.93
N VAL A 115 4.41 -10.27 -2.37
CA VAL A 115 4.15 -10.67 -0.98
C VAL A 115 5.15 -9.90 -0.12
N PRO A 116 4.72 -8.98 0.75
CA PRO A 116 5.64 -8.14 1.50
C PRO A 116 6.50 -8.98 2.46
N LYS A 117 7.63 -8.41 2.86
CA LYS A 117 8.59 -9.02 3.78
C LYS A 117 9.07 -8.00 4.80
N SER A 118 9.22 -8.43 6.05
CA SER A 118 9.80 -7.63 7.14
C SER A 118 10.85 -8.46 7.87
N GLY A 119 12.13 -8.15 7.66
CA GLY A 119 13.25 -8.98 8.08
C GLY A 119 13.18 -10.38 7.46
N THR A 120 13.13 -11.42 8.29
CA THR A 120 12.97 -12.82 7.86
C THR A 120 11.50 -13.24 7.68
N TYR A 121 10.54 -12.40 8.08
CA TYR A 121 9.13 -12.72 8.00
C TYR A 121 8.59 -12.41 6.61
N THR A 122 7.99 -13.42 5.97
CA THR A 122 7.18 -13.24 4.75
C THR A 122 5.72 -13.23 5.15
N TYR A 123 4.92 -12.31 4.60
CA TYR A 123 3.50 -12.14 4.95
C TYR A 123 2.63 -13.23 4.31
N LYS A 124 2.83 -14.45 4.81
CA LYS A 124 2.13 -15.67 4.45
C LYS A 124 1.95 -16.50 5.70
N THR A 125 0.80 -17.16 5.81
CA THR A 125 0.55 -18.17 6.83
C THR A 125 -0.01 -19.42 6.15
N SER A 126 0.31 -20.59 6.68
CA SER A 126 -0.08 -21.88 6.11
C SER A 126 -0.12 -22.97 7.18
N SER A 127 -1.05 -23.89 7.00
CA SER A 127 -1.19 -25.13 7.74
C SER A 127 -1.54 -26.26 6.76
N PRO A 128 -1.64 -27.52 7.20
CA PRO A 128 -2.06 -28.63 6.34
C PRO A 128 -3.46 -28.46 5.71
N ILE A 129 -4.29 -27.58 6.27
CA ILE A 129 -5.70 -27.39 5.88
C ILE A 129 -5.97 -26.08 5.15
N GLY A 130 -4.96 -25.22 4.97
CA GLY A 130 -5.16 -23.93 4.30
C GLY A 130 -3.91 -23.07 4.26
N SER A 131 -3.95 -22.05 3.41
CA SER A 131 -2.91 -21.02 3.39
C SER A 131 -3.48 -19.70 2.92
N VAL A 132 -2.84 -18.60 3.31
CA VAL A 132 -3.11 -17.28 2.75
C VAL A 132 -1.84 -16.47 2.73
N GLU A 133 -1.70 -15.63 1.73
CA GLU A 133 -0.66 -14.61 1.66
C GLU A 133 -1.30 -13.23 1.48
N LEU A 134 -0.67 -12.23 2.10
CA LEU A 134 -0.99 -10.85 1.85
C LEU A 134 -0.30 -10.45 0.54
N ARG A 135 -1.08 -9.97 -0.42
CA ARG A 135 -0.60 -9.35 -1.63
C ARG A 135 -0.61 -7.84 -1.41
N TYR A 136 0.41 -7.16 -1.90
CA TYR A 136 0.57 -5.72 -1.78
C TYR A 136 1.10 -5.14 -3.09
N SER A 137 0.50 -4.05 -3.56
CA SER A 137 0.99 -3.27 -4.70
C SER A 137 1.69 -2.01 -4.20
N PRO A 138 3.02 -1.89 -4.36
CA PRO A 138 3.74 -0.68 -3.98
C PRO A 138 3.25 0.56 -4.72
N ARG A 139 2.92 0.46 -6.00
CA ARG A 139 2.42 1.60 -6.79
C ARG A 139 1.02 2.03 -6.36
N CYS A 140 0.11 1.09 -6.13
CA CYS A 140 -1.25 1.43 -5.71
C CYS A 140 -1.36 1.75 -4.21
N ARG A 141 -0.40 1.31 -3.39
CA ARG A 141 -0.48 1.27 -1.93
C ARG A 141 -1.76 0.58 -1.45
N THR A 142 -2.04 -0.59 -2.02
CA THR A 142 -3.22 -1.40 -1.71
C THR A 142 -2.83 -2.83 -1.37
N ALA A 143 -3.59 -3.46 -0.49
CA ALA A 143 -3.41 -4.85 -0.10
C ALA A 143 -4.65 -5.70 -0.38
N TRP A 144 -4.47 -7.00 -0.56
CA TRP A 144 -5.56 -7.99 -0.62
C TRP A 144 -5.04 -9.36 -0.19
N ALA A 145 -5.93 -10.24 0.22
CA ALA A 145 -5.56 -11.61 0.57
C ALA A 145 -5.63 -12.50 -0.68
N ARG A 146 -4.70 -13.43 -0.81
CA ARG A 146 -4.70 -14.49 -1.84
C ARG A 146 -4.49 -15.85 -1.21
N THR A 147 -5.19 -16.86 -1.70
CA THR A 147 -5.01 -18.26 -1.34
C THR A 147 -4.84 -19.10 -2.61
N THR A 148 -4.08 -20.18 -2.48
CA THR A 148 -4.07 -21.28 -3.46
C THR A 148 -4.65 -22.57 -2.88
N ALA A 149 -5.15 -22.52 -1.63
CA ALA A 149 -5.79 -23.65 -0.98
C ALA A 149 -7.25 -23.77 -1.41
N SER A 150 -7.71 -25.00 -1.58
CA SER A 150 -9.10 -25.32 -1.93
C SER A 150 -10.01 -25.27 -0.69
N TYR A 151 -11.26 -24.83 -0.89
CA TYR A 151 -12.33 -24.87 0.13
C TYR A 151 -12.03 -24.09 1.42
N VAL A 152 -11.25 -23.01 1.34
CA VAL A 152 -10.98 -22.14 2.50
C VAL A 152 -11.75 -20.83 2.40
N SER A 153 -12.28 -20.36 3.53
CA SER A 153 -12.73 -18.98 3.66
C SER A 153 -11.51 -18.12 3.98
N PHE A 154 -11.35 -16.98 3.32
CA PHE A 154 -10.25 -16.07 3.59
C PHE A 154 -10.71 -14.63 3.49
N LYS A 155 -9.92 -13.73 4.06
CA LYS A 155 -10.23 -12.30 4.09
C LYS A 155 -8.97 -11.46 4.18
N VAL A 156 -9.09 -10.19 3.82
CA VAL A 156 -8.15 -9.15 4.20
C VAL A 156 -8.84 -8.22 5.20
N ASP A 157 -8.17 -7.95 6.31
CA ASP A 157 -8.57 -6.93 7.27
C ASP A 157 -7.68 -5.70 7.08
N SER A 158 -8.27 -4.51 7.09
CA SER A 158 -7.59 -3.22 7.14
C SER A 158 -7.92 -2.50 8.45
N ARG A 159 -6.95 -1.78 9.01
CA ARG A 159 -7.11 -0.96 10.21
C ARG A 159 -6.37 0.36 10.08
N TYR A 160 -6.80 1.32 10.89
CA TYR A 160 -6.05 2.56 11.12
C TYR A 160 -4.82 2.30 11.99
N LEU A 161 -3.81 3.17 11.91
CA LEU A 161 -2.58 3.07 12.71
C LEU A 161 -2.81 3.15 14.23
N ASN A 162 -3.97 3.65 14.66
CA ASN A 162 -4.39 3.62 16.06
C ASN A 162 -4.95 2.26 16.52
N GLY A 163 -4.95 1.26 15.62
CA GLY A 163 -5.44 -0.09 15.87
C GLY A 163 -6.93 -0.31 15.59
N ASN A 164 -7.70 0.75 15.32
CA ASN A 164 -9.14 0.62 15.07
C ASN A 164 -9.41 -0.05 13.72
N HIS A 165 -10.33 -1.01 13.71
CA HIS A 165 -10.77 -1.67 12.50
C HIS A 165 -11.35 -0.65 11.50
N ARG A 166 -11.00 -0.81 10.21
CA ARG A 166 -11.52 0.03 9.13
C ARG A 166 -12.45 -0.75 8.20
N ARG A 167 -11.95 -1.87 7.65
CA ARG A 167 -12.65 -2.60 6.59
C ARG A 167 -12.20 -4.06 6.55
N THR A 168 -13.13 -4.95 6.19
CA THR A 168 -12.84 -6.33 5.83
C THR A 168 -13.36 -6.60 4.43
N GLU A 169 -12.54 -7.23 3.60
CA GLU A 169 -12.98 -7.82 2.33
C GLU A 169 -12.79 -9.33 2.41
N SER A 170 -13.87 -10.07 2.20
CA SER A 170 -13.88 -11.54 2.24
C SER A 170 -13.72 -12.11 0.83
N GLY A 171 -13.17 -13.32 0.75
CA GLY A 171 -13.01 -14.07 -0.48
C GLY A 171 -13.25 -15.55 -0.23
N TYR A 172 -13.55 -16.25 -1.31
CA TYR A 172 -13.71 -17.71 -1.30
C TYR A 172 -12.93 -18.31 -2.47
N THR A 173 -12.39 -19.52 -2.32
CA THR A 173 -11.45 -20.05 -3.34
C THR A 173 -12.10 -20.11 -4.73
N GLU A 174 -13.39 -20.42 -4.80
CA GLU A 174 -14.14 -20.48 -6.06
C GLU A 174 -14.33 -19.11 -6.75
N SER A 175 -14.13 -18.00 -6.03
CA SER A 175 -14.22 -16.64 -6.58
C SER A 175 -12.89 -16.12 -7.14
N GLY A 176 -11.96 -17.02 -7.50
CA GLY A 176 -10.65 -16.68 -8.07
C GLY A 176 -9.48 -16.70 -7.07
N GLY A 177 -9.73 -17.06 -5.80
CA GLY A 177 -8.66 -17.24 -4.81
C GLY A 177 -8.03 -15.94 -4.31
N TYR A 178 -8.69 -14.79 -4.48
CA TYR A 178 -8.28 -13.51 -3.91
C TYR A 178 -9.47 -12.67 -3.41
N THR A 179 -9.21 -11.71 -2.52
CA THR A 179 -10.21 -10.73 -2.06
C THR A 179 -10.18 -9.48 -2.92
N LEU A 180 -11.20 -8.64 -2.76
CA LEU A 180 -11.12 -7.25 -3.22
C LEU A 180 -10.01 -6.50 -2.45
N MET A 181 -9.55 -5.40 -3.05
CA MET A 181 -8.48 -4.57 -2.49
C MET A 181 -8.97 -3.76 -1.29
N VAL A 182 -8.04 -3.52 -0.37
CA VAL A 182 -8.14 -2.48 0.66
C VAL A 182 -7.01 -1.48 0.47
N ASN A 183 -7.31 -0.19 0.62
CA ASN A 183 -6.32 0.87 0.76
C ASN A 183 -5.42 0.58 1.96
N ASP A 184 -4.11 0.72 1.75
CA ASP A 184 -3.04 0.51 2.71
C ASP A 184 -2.15 1.76 2.85
N ALA A 185 -2.46 2.85 2.13
CA ALA A 185 -1.77 4.12 2.28
C ALA A 185 -1.99 4.70 3.68
N ASP A 186 -0.93 4.68 4.50
CA ASP A 186 -0.91 5.13 5.90
C ASP A 186 -1.92 4.37 6.78
N LEU A 187 -2.11 3.11 6.45
CA LEU A 187 -2.97 2.13 7.13
C LEU A 187 -2.17 0.84 7.32
N GLU A 188 -2.77 -0.13 7.99
CA GLU A 188 -2.22 -1.48 8.07
C GLU A 188 -3.21 -2.51 7.52
N ALA A 189 -2.68 -3.58 6.93
CA ALA A 189 -3.47 -4.69 6.43
C ALA A 189 -2.92 -6.05 6.87
N ARG A 190 -3.79 -7.05 6.96
CA ARG A 190 -3.38 -8.45 7.14
C ARG A 190 -4.29 -9.40 6.38
N ALA A 191 -3.73 -10.52 5.95
CA ALA A 191 -4.49 -11.59 5.32
C ALA A 191 -4.79 -12.68 6.34
N CYS A 192 -6.01 -13.20 6.32
CA CYS A 192 -6.45 -14.26 7.21
C CYS A 192 -7.15 -15.37 6.42
N TYR A 193 -7.05 -16.61 6.89
CA TYR A 193 -7.92 -17.69 6.45
C TYR A 193 -8.53 -18.42 7.65
N ALA A 194 -9.69 -19.01 7.42
CA ALA A 194 -10.34 -19.93 8.32
C ALA A 194 -10.51 -21.24 7.55
N ALA A 195 -9.91 -22.29 8.07
CA ALA A 195 -10.06 -23.61 7.48
C ALA A 195 -11.47 -24.15 7.73
N SER A 196 -12.04 -24.79 6.71
CA SER A 196 -13.24 -25.61 6.88
C SER A 196 -12.90 -26.83 7.75
N GLY A 197 -13.51 -26.96 8.93
CA GLY A 197 -13.26 -28.08 9.86
C GLY A 197 -13.58 -27.76 11.32
N PRO A 198 -13.15 -28.60 12.28
CA PRO A 198 -13.44 -28.42 13.71
C PRO A 198 -12.64 -27.27 14.37
N ILE A 199 -11.76 -26.62 13.63
CA ILE A 199 -10.91 -25.53 14.14
C ILE A 199 -11.66 -24.22 13.99
N SER A 200 -12.03 -23.61 15.11
CA SER A 200 -12.61 -22.27 15.16
C SER A 200 -11.50 -21.22 15.18
N GLY A 201 -11.59 -20.22 14.31
CA GLY A 201 -10.70 -19.05 14.36
C GLY A 201 -10.18 -18.64 12.99
N TRP A 202 -9.47 -17.51 12.98
CA TRP A 202 -8.79 -16.99 11.81
C TRP A 202 -7.28 -17.09 12.04
N ASP A 203 -6.59 -17.82 11.17
CA ASP A 203 -5.15 -17.81 11.07
C ASP A 203 -4.73 -16.64 10.18
N CYS A 204 -4.02 -15.67 10.75
CA CYS A 204 -3.67 -14.44 10.07
C CYS A 204 -2.17 -14.24 9.93
N THR A 205 -1.77 -13.50 8.90
CA THR A 205 -0.45 -12.84 8.87
C THR A 205 -0.36 -11.80 9.98
N ARG A 206 0.87 -11.32 10.24
CA ARG A 206 1.06 -10.06 10.97
C ARG A 206 0.39 -8.91 10.20
N TRP A 207 0.18 -7.79 10.90
CA TRP A 207 -0.15 -6.52 10.28
C TRP A 207 1.07 -6.01 9.50
N TRP A 208 0.84 -5.65 8.24
CA TRP A 208 1.79 -4.99 7.33
C TRP A 208 1.58 -3.49 7.42
#